data_AF-A0A1G0NEL2-F1
#
_entry.id   AF-A0A1G0NEL2-F1
#
_cell.length_a   1.000
_cell.length_b   1.000
_cell.length_c   1.000
_cell.angle_alpha   90.00
_cell.angle_beta   90.00
_cell.angle_gamma   90.00
#
_symmetry.space_group_name_H-M   'P 1'
#
loop_
_entity.id
_entity.type
_entity.pdbx_description
1 polymer ?
#
loop_
_entity_poly.entity_id
_entity_poly.type
_entity_poly.pdbx_seq_one_letter_code
_entity_poly.pdbx_strand_id
1 'polypeptide(L)' 'MNAISDFMIHVDESLDKQARETMESHVRSHACVISAAIPPRTPHLMLVVYDSDCARAGQILGHVRDRGLHAVML' A
#
# COMPACT_ATOMS: atom_id res chain seq x y z
N MET A 1 20.22 -9.75 -6.13
CA MET A 1 19.25 -9.68 -7.24
C MET A 1 17.94 -9.56 -6.53
N ASN A 2 17.37 -8.35 -6.44
CA ASN A 2 16.20 -8.12 -5.59
C ASN A 2 14.97 -8.70 -6.30
N ALA A 3 14.26 -9.61 -5.65
CA ALA A 3 12.98 -10.10 -6.13
C ALA A 3 11.93 -9.00 -5.96
N ILE A 4 11.45 -8.43 -7.07
CA ILE A 4 10.38 -7.43 -7.05
C ILE A 4 9.04 -8.16 -7.10
N SER A 5 8.11 -7.75 -6.26
CA SER A 5 6.75 -8.28 -6.25
C SER A 5 5.75 -7.16 -6.00
N ASP A 6 4.49 -7.42 -6.33
CA ASP A 6 3.40 -6.48 -6.15
C ASP A 6 2.18 -7.14 -5.51
N PHE A 7 1.34 -6.31 -4.89
CA PHE A 7 0.02 -6.71 -4.41
C PHE A 7 -0.93 -5.51 -4.43
N MET A 8 -2.23 -5.81 -4.46
CA MET A 8 -3.29 -4.81 -4.38
C MET A 8 -3.90 -4.79 -2.98
N ILE A 9 -4.19 -3.57 -2.53
CA ILE A 9 -4.91 -3.31 -1.29
C ILE A 9 -6.22 -2.61 -1.65
N HIS A 10 -7.33 -3.14 -1.14
CA HIS A 10 -8.59 -2.41 -1.11
C HIS A 10 -8.57 -1.38 0.02
N VAL A 11 -8.88 -0.13 -0.31
CA VAL A 11 -8.94 1.00 0.60
C VAL A 11 -10.33 1.63 0.57
N ASP A 12 -10.67 2.41 1.58
CA ASP A 12 -12.01 3.00 1.71
C ASP A 12 -12.31 3.98 0.55
N GLU A 13 -13.45 3.77 -0.12
CA GLU A 13 -13.92 4.61 -1.24
C GLU A 13 -14.23 6.06 -0.84
N SER A 14 -14.53 6.29 0.44
CA SER A 14 -14.85 7.60 0.98
C SER A 14 -13.63 8.50 1.20
N LEU A 15 -12.41 7.98 1.02
CA LEU A 15 -11.18 8.75 1.21
C LEU A 15 -11.07 9.89 0.19
N ASP A 16 -10.98 11.10 0.72
CA ASP A 16 -10.70 12.26 -0.11
C ASP A 16 -9.28 12.22 -0.70
N LYS A 17 -8.94 13.22 -1.52
CA LYS A 17 -7.62 13.28 -2.17
C LYS A 17 -6.47 13.37 -1.14
N GLN A 18 -6.64 14.15 -0.08
CA GLN A 18 -5.59 14.36 0.91
C GLN A 18 -5.36 13.10 1.74
N ALA A 19 -6.42 12.39 2.11
CA ALA A 19 -6.36 11.12 2.80
C ALA A 19 -5.69 10.04 1.93
N ARG A 20 -5.97 10.02 0.62
CA ARG A 20 -5.29 9.14 -0.34
C ARG A 20 -3.79 9.41 -0.45
N GLU A 21 -3.39 10.66 -0.62
CA GLU A 21 -1.96 11.06 -0.67
C GLU A 21 -1.24 10.73 0.64
N THR A 22 -1.92 10.94 1.76
CA THR A 22 -1.42 10.56 3.09
C THR A 22 -1.19 9.06 3.14
N MET A 23 -2.16 8.26 2.72
CA MET A 23 -2.05 6.80 2.72
C MET A 23 -0.92 6.29 1.82
N GLU A 24 -0.78 6.81 0.60
CA GLU A 24 0.33 6.46 -0.29
C GLU A 24 1.69 6.78 0.34
N SER A 25 1.80 7.93 1.02
CA SER A 25 3.02 8.34 1.70
C SER A 25 3.34 7.42 2.89
N HIS A 26 2.30 6.97 3.60
CA HIS A 26 2.44 6.03 4.71
C HIS A 26 2.94 4.67 4.23
N VAL A 27 2.35 4.09 3.19
CA VAL A 27 2.80 2.79 2.66
C VAL A 27 4.23 2.89 2.13
N ARG A 28 4.56 3.99 1.42
CA ARG A 28 5.93 4.26 0.97
C ARG A 28 6.95 4.43 2.08
N SER A 29 6.54 4.72 3.32
CA SER A 29 7.47 4.85 4.45
C SER A 29 8.05 3.51 4.94
N HIS A 30 7.47 2.38 4.53
CA HIS A 30 8.02 1.07 4.85
C HIS A 30 9.29 0.80 4.05
N ALA A 31 10.39 0.45 4.72
CA ALA A 31 11.73 0.37 4.11
C ALA A 31 11.84 -0.56 2.88
N CYS A 32 11.04 -1.63 2.84
CA CYS A 32 11.02 -2.58 1.73
C CYS A 32 10.05 -2.21 0.58
N VAL A 33 9.28 -1.12 0.70
CA VAL A 33 8.33 -0.68 -0.33
C VAL A 33 9.06 0.19 -1.35
N ILE A 34 8.94 -0.19 -2.63
CA ILE A 34 9.53 0.53 -3.76
C ILE A 34 8.55 1.61 -4.26
N SER A 35 7.26 1.28 -4.31
CA SER A 35 6.20 2.20 -4.76
C SER A 35 4.87 1.85 -4.12
N ALA A 36 4.06 2.87 -3.85
CA ALA A 36 2.66 2.72 -3.48
C ALA A 36 1.85 3.86 -4.12
N ALA A 37 0.81 3.52 -4.87
CA ALA A 37 -0.01 4.49 -5.59
C ALA A 37 -1.46 4.04 -5.69
N ILE A 38 -2.38 5.01 -5.62
CA ILE A 38 -3.82 4.83 -5.83
C ILE A 38 -4.14 5.37 -7.23
N PRO A 39 -4.45 4.49 -8.21
CA PRO A 39 -4.74 4.94 -9.56
C PRO A 39 -6.00 5.83 -9.58
N PRO A 40 -6.00 6.97 -10.30
CA PRO A 40 -7.17 7.87 -10.36
C PRO A 40 -8.44 7.19 -10.91
N ARG A 41 -8.27 6.15 -11.74
CA ARG A 41 -9.37 5.38 -12.34
C ARG A 41 -9.99 4.36 -11.37
N THR A 42 -9.28 3.98 -10.31
CA THR A 42 -9.71 2.99 -9.31
C THR A 42 -9.29 3.48 -7.91
N PRO A 43 -9.96 4.52 -7.37
CA PRO A 43 -9.51 5.22 -6.17
C PRO A 43 -9.61 4.38 -4.87
N HIS A 44 -10.30 3.25 -4.92
CA HIS A 44 -10.40 2.26 -3.85
C HIS A 44 -9.34 1.15 -3.92
N LEU A 45 -8.44 1.20 -4.90
CA LEU A 45 -7.33 0.26 -5.01
C LEU A 45 -6.01 1.00 -4.86
N MET A 46 -5.13 0.46 -4.03
CA MET A 46 -3.73 0.83 -3.99
C MET A 46 -2.89 -0.30 -4.55
N LEU A 47 -2.04 0.00 -5.53
CA LEU A 47 -0.98 -0.89 -5.99
C LEU A 47 0.27 -0.65 -5.15
N VAL A 48 0.81 -1.71 -4.55
CA VAL A 48 2.05 -1.67 -3.78
C VAL A 48 3.08 -2.56 -4.44
N VAL A 49 4.23 -1.98 -4.76
CA VAL A 49 5.40 -2.70 -5.31
C VAL A 49 6.48 -2.70 -4.24
N TYR A 50 7.06 -3.86 -3.97
CA TYR A 50 8.00 -4.06 -2.86
C TYR A 50 9.10 -5.06 -3.23
N ASP A 51 10.16 -5.05 -2.43
CA ASP A 51 11.22 -6.04 -2.47
C ASP A 51 10.82 -7.25 -1.62
N SER A 52 10.53 -8.39 -2.27
CA SER A 52 10.07 -9.61 -1.62
C SER A 52 11.18 -10.43 -0.97
N ASP A 53 12.45 -10.08 -1.21
CA ASP A 53 13.56 -10.57 -0.39
C ASP A 53 13.65 -9.81 0.95
N CYS A 54 13.09 -8.60 1.03
CA CYS A 54 13.15 -7.72 2.20
C CYS A 54 11.95 -7.88 3.15
N ALA A 55 10.73 -7.96 2.63
CA ALA A 55 9.51 -8.15 3.43
C ALA A 55 8.48 -9.02 2.71
N ARG A 56 7.47 -9.47 3.44
CA ARG A 56 6.28 -10.13 2.88
C ARG A 56 5.12 -9.14 2.82
N ALA A 57 4.24 -9.30 1.82
CA ALA A 57 3.06 -8.44 1.65
C ALA A 57 2.19 -8.34 2.92
N GLY A 58 2.06 -9.43 3.69
CA GLY A 58 1.31 -9.43 4.96
C GLY A 58 1.94 -8.55 6.06
N GLN A 59 3.28 -8.42 6.09
CA GLN A 59 3.98 -7.53 7.03
C GLN A 59 3.75 -6.07 6.67
N ILE A 60 3.82 -5.75 5.37
CA ILE A 60 3.52 -4.42 4.84
C ILE A 60 2.05 -4.07 5.12
N LEU A 61 1.12 -4.99 4.88
CA LEU A 61 -0.30 -4.79 5.20
C LEU A 61 -0.55 -4.56 6.69
N GLY A 62 0.13 -5.31 7.57
CA GLY A 62 0.07 -5.09 9.02
C GLY A 62 0.49 -3.68 9.41
N HIS A 63 1.60 -3.19 8.85
CA HIS A 63 2.08 -1.81 9.05
C HIS A 63 1.04 -0.75 8.65
N VAL A 64 0.28 -1.02 7.59
CA VAL A 64 -0.81 -0.13 7.13
C VAL A 64 -1.99 -0.16 8.10
N ARG A 65 -2.41 -1.35 8.55
CA ARG A 65 -3.57 -1.54 9.44
C ARG A 65 -3.34 -0.96 10.84
N ASP A 66 -2.13 -1.07 11.39
CA ASP A 66 -1.78 -0.58 12.72
C ASP A 66 -1.93 0.95 12.87
N ARG A 67 -2.02 1.68 11.75
CA ARG A 67 -2.21 3.14 11.72
C ARG A 67 -3.66 3.56 11.51
N GLY A 68 -4.62 2.65 11.73
CA GLY A 68 -6.05 2.92 11.67
C GLY A 68 -6.64 2.90 10.25
N LEU A 69 -5.89 2.40 9.27
CA LEU A 69 -6.34 2.32 7.88
C LEU A 69 -7.00 0.97 7.62
N HIS A 70 -8.21 1.00 7.07
CA HIS A 70 -8.88 -0.20 6.58
C HIS A 70 -8.25 -0.61 5.25
N ALA A 71 -7.44 -1.66 5.31
CA ALA A 71 -6.70 -2.22 4.19
C ALA A 71 -6.90 -3.73 4.15
N VAL A 72 -7.34 -4.25 3.00
CA VAL A 72 -7.50 -5.69 2.76
C VAL A 72 -6.75 -6.07 1.49
N MET A 73 -5.94 -7.13 1.57
CA MET A 73 -5.25 -7.68 0.41
C MET A 73 -6.23 -8.45 -0.47
N LEU A 74 -6.13 -8.22 -1.78
CA LEU A 74 -6.89 -8.93 -2.80
C LEU A 74 -6.13 -10.16 -3.32
#